data_AF-A0A9J7DTQ7-F1
#
_entry.id   AF-A0A9J7DTQ7-F1
#
_cell.length_a   1.000
_cell.length_b   1.000
_cell.length_c   1.000
_cell.angle_alpha   90.00
_cell.angle_beta   90.00
_cell.angle_gamma   90.00
#
_symmetry.space_group_name_H-M   'P 1'
#
loop_
_entity.id
_entity.type
_entity.pdbx_description
1 polymer ?
#
loop_
_entity_poly.entity_id
_entity_poly.type
_entity_poly.pdbx_seq_one_letter_code
_entity_poly.pdbx_strand_id
1 'polypeptide(L)'
;MKRFGTSKEKCTQLMLENGFVSKTCLIEKEHTRRGITNEMYYYFLAKTSELLDTVFFVLRKKTSQVTFLHVYHHAMMVVVTWSMLKYEPTYMMIFIRNINSFVHVIMYTYYCLSAFPALKKYLWWKKYITKLQLVQFISILIHFAMVLRTSECTLSYLSCFVVVFNTSLFIVLFGRFYRESYINKGKMKKGEDNQNVQKFDEIKNNDKMENNCIDNDSLNFSNNGIRSKIN
;
A
#
# COMPACT_ATOMS: atom_id res chain seq x y z
N MET A 1 -16.62 16.49 43.54
CA MET A 1 -16.94 16.48 42.09
C MET A 1 -15.69 16.93 41.32
N LYS A 2 -14.86 16.01 40.79
CA LYS A 2 -13.81 16.31 39.80
C LYS A 2 -13.49 15.05 38.97
N ARG A 3 -14.09 15.04 37.78
CA ARG A 3 -13.85 14.31 36.52
C ARG A 3 -13.26 12.89 36.58
N PHE A 4 -14.13 11.91 36.35
CA PHE A 4 -13.78 10.68 35.61
C PHE A 4 -13.33 11.06 34.19
N GLY A 5 -12.03 11.37 34.04
CA GLY A 5 -11.41 11.45 32.72
C GLY A 5 -11.51 10.09 32.06
N THR A 6 -12.13 10.04 30.89
CA THR A 6 -12.37 8.80 30.16
C THR A 6 -11.03 8.14 29.81
N SER A 7 -10.97 6.80 29.75
CA SER A 7 -9.73 6.04 29.46
C SER A 7 -8.97 6.50 28.21
N LYS A 8 -9.67 7.15 27.25
CA LYS A 8 -9.10 7.74 26.03
C LYS A 8 -8.20 8.96 26.30
N GLU A 9 -8.50 9.77 27.32
CA GLU A 9 -7.74 10.99 27.64
C GLU A 9 -6.39 10.65 28.30
N LYS A 10 -6.34 9.59 29.12
CA LYS A 10 -5.12 9.15 29.80
C LYS A 10 -4.06 8.61 28.84
N CYS A 11 -4.45 7.86 27.81
CA CYS A 11 -3.51 7.28 26.84
C CYS A 11 -2.88 8.37 25.94
N THR A 12 -3.68 9.39 25.60
CA THR A 12 -3.22 10.56 24.84
C THR A 12 -2.28 11.43 25.66
N GLN A 13 -2.58 11.65 26.95
CA GLN A 13 -1.66 12.31 27.89
C GLN A 13 -0.36 11.53 28.10
N LEU A 14 -0.41 10.20 28.20
CA LEU A 14 0.77 9.37 28.39
C LEU A 14 1.77 9.49 27.22
N MET A 15 1.26 9.61 25.98
CA MET A 15 2.08 9.83 24.77
C MET A 15 2.61 11.27 24.65
N LEU A 16 1.84 12.25 25.12
CA LEU A 16 2.27 13.65 25.17
C LEU A 16 3.34 13.89 26.25
N GLU A 17 3.28 13.17 27.37
CA GLU A 17 4.14 13.36 28.53
C GLU A 17 5.45 12.55 28.43
N ASN A 18 5.42 11.34 27.84
CA ASN A 18 6.62 10.50 27.65
C ASN A 18 7.21 10.56 26.23
N GLY A 19 6.59 11.35 25.35
CA GLY A 19 6.93 11.42 23.94
C GLY A 19 6.64 10.13 23.17
N PHE A 20 7.03 10.14 21.89
CA PHE A 20 6.92 8.98 21.02
C PHE A 20 7.86 7.84 21.45
N VAL A 21 9.03 8.16 22.02
CA VAL A 21 10.05 7.20 22.44
C VAL A 21 10.27 7.34 23.94
N SER A 22 9.77 6.39 24.72
CA SER A 22 9.98 6.40 26.16
C SER A 22 11.36 5.84 26.50
N LYS A 23 12.16 6.62 27.24
CA LYS A 23 13.49 6.20 27.72
C LYS A 23 13.39 5.23 28.90
N THR A 24 12.34 5.39 29.71
CA THR A 24 12.13 4.63 30.95
C THR A 24 11.21 3.43 30.73
N CYS A 25 11.39 2.38 31.54
CA CYS A 25 10.55 1.19 31.46
C CYS A 25 9.15 1.41 32.04
N LEU A 26 8.24 1.95 31.22
CA LEU A 26 6.85 2.23 31.61
C LEU A 26 6.04 0.99 32.00
N ILE A 27 6.53 -0.22 31.69
CA ILE A 27 5.91 -1.49 32.08
C ILE A 27 6.02 -1.77 33.58
N GLU A 28 7.02 -1.22 34.27
CA GLU A 28 7.21 -1.47 35.71
C GLU A 28 6.10 -0.84 36.56
N LYS A 29 5.47 0.23 36.08
CA LYS A 29 4.36 0.89 36.78
C LYS A 29 3.05 0.11 36.56
N GLU A 30 2.45 -0.41 37.63
CA GLU A 30 1.27 -1.28 37.57
C GLU A 30 0.08 -0.67 36.80
N HIS A 31 -0.23 0.61 37.03
CA HIS A 31 -1.32 1.32 36.33
C HIS A 31 -1.06 1.41 34.82
N THR A 32 0.18 1.69 34.43
CA THR A 32 0.57 1.81 33.01
C THR A 32 0.62 0.45 32.33
N ARG A 33 1.09 -0.59 33.02
CA ARG A 33 1.10 -1.97 32.53
C ARG A 33 -0.31 -2.48 32.20
N ARG A 34 -1.29 -2.23 33.08
CA ARG A 34 -2.70 -2.60 32.83
C ARG A 34 -3.26 -1.87 31.62
N GLY A 35 -2.97 -0.57 31.49
CA GLY A 35 -3.34 0.22 30.31
C GLY A 35 -2.77 -0.37 29.03
N ILE A 36 -1.44 -0.55 28.95
CA ILE A 36 -0.76 -1.13 27.77
C ILE A 36 -1.34 -2.50 27.43
N THR A 37 -1.51 -3.38 28.40
CA THR A 37 -2.03 -4.75 28.19
C THR A 37 -3.45 -4.74 27.64
N ASN A 38 -4.34 -3.89 28.18
CA ASN A 38 -5.70 -3.74 27.67
C ASN A 38 -5.71 -3.24 26.22
N GLU A 39 -4.90 -2.22 25.91
CA GLU A 39 -4.81 -1.66 24.56
C GLU A 39 -4.26 -2.70 23.56
N MET A 40 -3.28 -3.51 23.98
CA MET A 40 -2.75 -4.63 23.18
C MET A 40 -3.78 -5.73 22.98
N TYR A 41 -4.60 -6.04 24.00
CA TYR A 41 -5.69 -7.01 23.90
C TYR A 41 -6.74 -6.56 22.87
N TYR A 42 -7.17 -5.30 22.91
CA TYR A 42 -8.05 -4.75 21.87
C TYR A 42 -7.43 -4.79 20.48
N TYR A 43 -6.13 -4.52 20.36
CA TYR A 43 -5.43 -4.63 19.08
C TYR A 43 -5.37 -6.08 18.56
N PHE A 44 -5.14 -7.06 19.44
CA PHE A 44 -5.20 -8.48 19.09
C PHE A 44 -6.60 -8.90 18.61
N LEU A 45 -7.66 -8.47 19.31
CA LEU A 45 -9.03 -8.72 18.87
C LEU A 45 -9.31 -8.10 17.50
N ALA A 46 -8.86 -6.87 17.25
CA ALA A 46 -8.98 -6.22 15.95
C ALA A 46 -8.27 -7.02 14.85
N LYS A 47 -7.07 -7.54 15.10
CA LYS A 47 -6.35 -8.39 14.12
C LYS A 47 -7.06 -9.72 13.88
N THR A 48 -7.68 -10.27 14.90
CA THR A 48 -8.48 -11.51 14.79
C THR A 48 -9.74 -11.27 13.96
N SER A 49 -10.45 -10.15 14.14
CA SER A 49 -11.61 -9.82 13.30
C SER A 49 -11.22 -9.63 11.83
N GLU A 50 -10.07 -9.01 11.55
CA GLU A 50 -9.56 -8.89 10.19
C GLU A 50 -9.25 -10.24 9.55
N LEU A 51 -8.75 -11.21 10.33
CA LEU A 51 -8.54 -12.57 9.85
C LEU A 51 -9.87 -13.25 9.52
N LEU A 52 -10.91 -13.04 10.33
CA LEU A 52 -12.26 -13.58 10.06
C LEU A 52 -12.83 -13.05 8.74
N ASP A 53 -12.62 -11.78 8.40
CA ASP A 53 -13.02 -11.22 7.10
C ASP A 53 -12.39 -11.99 5.93
N THR A 54 -11.12 -12.39 6.06
CA THR A 54 -10.45 -13.19 5.05
C THR A 54 -11.07 -14.59 4.91
N VAL A 55 -11.46 -15.22 6.02
CA VAL A 55 -12.16 -16.51 6.04
C VAL A 55 -13.50 -16.37 5.31
N PHE A 56 -14.27 -15.32 5.58
CA PHE A 56 -15.53 -15.05 4.88
C PHE A 56 -15.34 -14.82 3.37
N PHE A 57 -14.27 -14.16 2.93
CA PHE A 57 -13.98 -14.00 1.49
C PHE A 57 -13.63 -15.32 0.80
N VAL A 58 -12.88 -16.20 1.47
CA VAL A 58 -12.58 -17.54 0.97
C VAL A 58 -13.86 -18.36 0.85
N LEU A 59 -14.70 -18.36 1.88
CA LEU A 59 -15.98 -19.07 1.89
C LEU A 59 -16.94 -18.55 0.80
N ARG A 60 -16.92 -17.26 0.49
CA ARG A 60 -17.74 -16.64 -0.58
C ARG A 60 -17.14 -16.84 -1.99
N LYS A 61 -16.09 -17.64 -2.14
CA LYS A 61 -15.36 -17.91 -3.41
C LYS A 61 -14.84 -16.65 -4.13
N LYS A 62 -14.59 -15.56 -3.41
CA LYS A 62 -14.10 -14.29 -3.98
C LYS A 62 -12.57 -14.22 -3.94
N THR A 63 -11.92 -15.19 -4.58
CA THR A 63 -10.47 -15.44 -4.50
C THR A 63 -9.60 -14.35 -5.14
N SER A 64 -10.18 -13.51 -6.01
CA SER A 64 -9.44 -12.42 -6.67
C SER A 64 -8.92 -11.34 -5.71
N GLN A 65 -9.46 -11.27 -4.48
CA GLN A 65 -9.04 -10.33 -3.44
C GLN A 65 -8.06 -10.94 -2.43
N VAL A 66 -8.01 -12.26 -2.33
CA VAL A 66 -7.21 -13.01 -1.34
C VAL A 66 -5.90 -13.44 -2.00
N THR A 67 -4.90 -12.55 -1.96
CA THR A 67 -3.54 -12.87 -2.45
C THR A 67 -2.73 -13.61 -1.39
N PHE A 68 -1.67 -14.31 -1.81
CA PHE A 68 -0.70 -14.91 -0.88
C PHE A 68 -0.17 -13.88 0.13
N LEU A 69 0.14 -12.66 -0.34
CA LEU A 69 0.59 -11.55 0.50
C LEU A 69 -0.41 -11.21 1.61
N HIS A 70 -1.69 -11.17 1.25
CA HIS A 70 -2.77 -10.86 2.19
C HIS A 70 -2.89 -11.94 3.26
N VAL A 71 -2.96 -13.22 2.87
CA VAL A 71 -3.08 -14.34 3.83
C VAL A 71 -1.87 -14.42 4.75
N TYR A 72 -0.66 -14.33 4.19
CA TYR A 72 0.58 -14.34 4.96
C TYR A 72 0.61 -13.20 5.98
N HIS A 73 0.25 -11.98 5.57
CA HIS A 73 0.18 -10.83 6.45
C HIS A 73 -0.84 -11.02 7.58
N HIS A 74 -2.09 -11.39 7.27
CA HIS A 74 -3.13 -11.53 8.30
C HIS A 74 -2.81 -12.66 9.29
N ALA A 75 -2.29 -13.79 8.83
CA ALA A 75 -1.89 -14.89 9.71
C ALA A 75 -0.72 -14.48 10.62
N MET A 76 0.36 -13.93 10.05
CA MET A 76 1.55 -13.56 10.84
C MET A 76 1.26 -12.43 11.84
N MET A 77 0.43 -11.45 11.49
CA MET A 77 0.11 -10.36 12.41
C MET A 77 -0.66 -10.85 13.64
N VAL A 78 -1.57 -11.82 13.52
CA VAL A 78 -2.27 -12.42 14.67
C VAL A 78 -1.30 -13.19 15.56
N VAL A 79 -0.42 -14.02 14.97
CA VAL A 79 0.55 -14.83 15.72
C VAL A 79 1.56 -13.95 16.47
N VAL A 80 2.12 -12.94 15.81
CA VAL A 80 3.12 -12.04 16.42
C VAL A 80 2.48 -11.18 17.50
N THR A 81 1.28 -10.62 17.28
CA THR A 81 0.60 -9.81 18.29
C THR A 81 0.18 -10.61 19.52
N TRP A 82 -0.28 -11.85 19.34
CA TRP A 82 -0.57 -12.76 20.44
C TRP A 82 0.67 -13.11 21.26
N SER A 83 1.77 -13.46 20.58
CA SER A 83 3.05 -13.79 21.22
C SER A 83 3.55 -12.60 22.05
N MET A 84 3.51 -11.39 21.49
CA MET A 84 3.96 -10.18 22.18
C MET A 84 3.07 -9.81 23.37
N LEU A 85 1.74 -9.97 23.25
CA LEU A 85 0.83 -9.78 24.36
C LEU A 85 1.11 -10.76 25.51
N LYS A 86 1.45 -12.01 25.19
CA LYS A 86 1.67 -13.08 26.18
C LYS A 86 3.01 -12.97 26.90
N TYR A 87 4.09 -12.67 26.16
CA TYR A 87 5.46 -12.74 26.69
C TYR A 87 6.02 -11.39 27.09
N GLU A 88 5.86 -10.34 26.27
CA GLU A 88 6.52 -9.05 26.46
C GLU A 88 5.61 -7.87 26.07
N PRO A 89 4.60 -7.53 26.90
CA PRO A 89 3.81 -6.34 26.64
C PRO A 89 4.73 -5.11 26.65
N THR A 90 4.76 -4.35 25.56
CA THR A 90 5.73 -3.25 25.36
C THR A 90 5.03 -1.96 24.92
N TYR A 91 5.45 -0.82 25.45
CA TYR A 91 4.87 0.51 25.14
C TYR A 91 4.92 0.85 23.64
N MET A 92 5.98 0.44 22.94
CA MET A 92 6.16 0.61 21.49
C MET A 92 4.96 0.11 20.67
N MET A 93 4.24 -0.91 21.16
CA MET A 93 3.09 -1.47 20.45
C MET A 93 1.91 -0.51 20.35
N ILE A 94 1.81 0.48 21.26
CA ILE A 94 0.80 1.53 21.15
C ILE A 94 1.06 2.40 19.91
N PHE A 95 2.33 2.74 19.63
CA PHE A 95 2.70 3.47 18.41
C PHE A 95 2.39 2.67 17.15
N ILE A 96 2.81 1.39 17.11
CA ILE A 96 2.55 0.48 15.98
C ILE A 96 1.05 0.39 15.71
N ARG A 97 0.24 0.23 16.76
CA ARG A 97 -1.22 0.20 16.67
C ARG A 97 -1.77 1.48 16.08
N ASN A 98 -1.37 2.65 16.59
CA ASN A 98 -1.92 3.93 16.14
C ASN A 98 -1.66 4.16 14.65
N ILE A 99 -0.42 3.92 14.19
CA ILE A 99 -0.07 4.09 12.76
C ILE A 99 -0.74 3.03 11.88
N ASN A 100 -0.86 1.79 12.37
CA ASN A 100 -1.55 0.71 11.66
C ASN A 100 -3.05 1.02 11.49
N SER A 101 -3.73 1.38 12.57
CA SER A 101 -5.15 1.76 12.53
C SER A 101 -5.40 2.93 11.59
N PHE A 102 -4.54 3.95 11.59
CA PHE A 102 -4.66 5.07 10.66
C PHE A 102 -4.59 4.63 9.19
N VAL A 103 -3.59 3.82 8.83
CA VAL A 103 -3.45 3.31 7.46
C VAL A 103 -4.57 2.34 7.10
N HIS A 104 -5.01 1.51 8.05
CA HIS A 104 -6.13 0.58 7.86
C HIS A 104 -7.44 1.32 7.62
N VAL A 105 -7.74 2.41 8.32
CA VAL A 105 -8.93 3.25 8.05
C VAL A 105 -8.94 3.71 6.60
N ILE A 106 -7.81 4.21 6.08
CA ILE A 106 -7.69 4.66 4.68
C ILE A 106 -7.86 3.47 3.71
N MET A 107 -7.23 2.34 4.00
CA MET A 107 -7.26 1.14 3.17
C MET A 107 -8.67 0.53 3.10
N TYR A 108 -9.37 0.39 4.23
CA TYR A 108 -10.74 -0.15 4.26
C TYR A 108 -11.74 0.82 3.64
N THR A 109 -11.54 2.14 3.81
CA THR A 109 -12.34 3.14 3.09
C THR A 109 -12.24 2.95 1.58
N TYR A 110 -11.03 2.70 1.06
CA TYR A 110 -10.84 2.38 -0.35
C TYR A 110 -11.57 1.10 -0.75
N TYR A 111 -11.49 0.04 0.04
CA TYR A 111 -12.19 -1.20 -0.28
C TYR A 111 -13.71 -1.04 -0.26
N CYS A 112 -14.26 -0.29 0.69
CA CYS A 112 -15.67 0.07 0.74
C CYS A 112 -16.10 0.81 -0.52
N LEU A 113 -15.35 1.84 -0.93
CA LEU A 113 -15.62 2.58 -2.17
C LEU A 113 -15.49 1.69 -3.42
N SER A 114 -14.56 0.72 -3.42
CA SER A 114 -14.36 -0.21 -4.53
C SER A 114 -15.48 -1.24 -4.70
N ALA A 115 -16.31 -1.46 -3.68
CA ALA A 115 -17.49 -2.30 -3.79
C ALA A 115 -18.60 -1.62 -4.63
N PHE A 116 -18.61 -0.29 -4.72
CA PHE A 116 -19.58 0.44 -5.56
C PHE A 116 -19.11 0.53 -7.02
N PRO A 117 -19.81 -0.09 -7.98
CA PRO A 117 -19.37 -0.11 -9.38
C PRO A 117 -19.28 1.28 -10.02
N ALA A 118 -20.15 2.22 -9.62
CA ALA A 118 -20.13 3.62 -10.09
C ALA A 118 -18.87 4.37 -9.66
N LEU A 119 -18.30 4.04 -8.49
CA LEU A 119 -17.15 4.74 -7.92
C LEU A 119 -15.81 4.16 -8.38
N LYS A 120 -15.79 2.96 -8.97
CA LYS A 120 -14.55 2.30 -9.44
C LYS A 120 -13.73 3.16 -10.40
N LYS A 121 -14.38 3.98 -11.23
CA LYS A 121 -13.72 4.88 -12.20
C LYS A 121 -12.85 5.94 -11.53
N TYR A 122 -13.17 6.35 -10.29
CA TYR A 122 -12.46 7.42 -9.56
C TYR A 122 -11.34 6.90 -8.65
N LEU A 123 -11.10 5.59 -8.59
CA LEU A 123 -10.15 4.96 -7.66
C LEU A 123 -8.69 4.95 -8.15
N TRP A 124 -8.22 6.04 -8.75
CA TRP A 124 -6.83 6.14 -9.25
C TRP A 124 -5.80 6.15 -8.12
N TRP A 125 -6.20 6.51 -6.89
CA TRP A 125 -5.28 6.70 -5.78
C TRP A 125 -4.81 5.41 -5.09
N LYS A 126 -5.17 4.22 -5.63
CA LYS A 126 -4.75 2.91 -5.09
C LYS A 126 -3.23 2.82 -4.87
N LYS A 127 -2.45 3.44 -5.78
CA LYS A 127 -0.98 3.50 -5.70
C LYS A 127 -0.48 4.19 -4.43
N TYR A 128 -1.16 5.26 -4.00
CA TYR A 128 -0.77 6.02 -2.80
C TYR A 128 -1.03 5.23 -1.52
N ILE A 129 -2.08 4.40 -1.49
CA ILE A 129 -2.35 3.51 -0.36
C ILE A 129 -1.21 2.51 -0.17
N THR A 130 -0.75 1.88 -1.26
CA THR A 130 0.40 0.95 -1.19
C THR A 130 1.69 1.67 -0.78
N LYS A 131 1.90 2.92 -1.23
CA LYS A 131 3.02 3.75 -0.75
C LYS A 131 2.92 4.06 0.74
N LEU A 132 1.73 4.42 1.24
CA LEU A 132 1.48 4.68 2.66
C LEU A 132 1.75 3.44 3.52
N GLN A 133 1.35 2.25 3.07
CA GLN A 133 1.67 1.00 3.74
C GLN A 133 3.18 0.73 3.81
N LEU A 134 3.93 1.04 2.75
CA LEU A 134 5.39 0.89 2.77
C LEU A 134 6.06 1.90 3.72
N VAL A 135 5.61 3.15 3.70
CA VAL A 135 6.07 4.20 4.63
C VAL A 135 5.77 3.82 6.08
N GLN A 136 4.62 3.20 6.36
CA GLN A 136 4.29 2.68 7.69
C GLN A 136 5.33 1.67 8.18
N PHE A 137 5.71 0.68 7.35
CA PHE A 137 6.71 -0.32 7.75
C PHE A 137 8.09 0.30 8.02
N ILE A 138 8.51 1.26 7.20
CA ILE A 138 9.77 1.99 7.41
C ILE A 138 9.71 2.81 8.70
N SER A 139 8.60 3.51 8.95
CA SER A 139 8.39 4.28 10.18
C SER A 139 8.44 3.39 11.43
N ILE A 140 7.85 2.19 11.36
CA ILE A 140 7.92 1.20 12.44
C ILE A 140 9.36 0.73 12.68
N LEU A 141 10.15 0.46 11.63
CA LEU A 141 11.56 0.08 11.77
C LEU A 141 12.40 1.19 12.40
N ILE A 142 12.21 2.44 11.96
CA ILE A 142 12.93 3.59 12.52
C ILE A 142 12.57 3.75 14.01
N HIS A 143 11.28 3.68 14.33
CA HIS A 143 10.81 3.77 15.71
C HIS A 143 11.39 2.63 16.57
N PHE A 144 11.44 1.40 16.05
CA PHE A 144 12.06 0.26 16.72
C PHE A 144 13.55 0.48 17.00
N ALA A 145 14.30 0.95 16.00
CA ALA A 145 15.71 1.26 16.15
C ALA A 145 15.97 2.37 17.17
N MET A 146 15.10 3.39 17.24
CA MET A 146 15.17 4.44 18.25
C MET A 146 14.94 3.90 19.65
N VAL A 147 13.93 3.05 19.84
CA VAL A 147 13.64 2.40 21.13
C VAL A 147 14.85 1.56 21.58
N LEU A 148 15.43 0.74 20.70
CA LEU A 148 16.62 -0.06 21.05
C LEU A 148 17.84 0.78 21.45
N ARG A 149 17.97 2.01 20.93
CA ARG A 149 19.10 2.89 21.25
C ARG A 149 18.91 3.74 22.50
N THR A 150 17.67 4.01 22.89
CA THR A 150 17.36 5.05 23.88
C THR A 150 16.60 4.52 25.10
N SER A 151 15.99 3.35 25.01
CA SER A 151 15.27 2.73 26.12
C SER A 151 16.21 1.92 26.99
N GLU A 152 16.04 2.04 28.30
CA GLU A 152 16.78 1.26 29.31
C GLU A 152 16.15 -0.13 29.55
N CYS A 153 15.01 -0.45 28.93
CA CYS A 153 14.36 -1.75 29.06
C CYS A 153 15.17 -2.85 28.36
N THR A 154 15.35 -3.97 29.04
CA THR A 154 15.84 -5.22 28.43
C THR A 154 14.73 -5.86 27.59
N LEU A 155 14.86 -5.84 26.27
CA LEU A 155 14.03 -6.63 25.36
C LEU A 155 14.69 -7.97 25.08
N SER A 156 13.93 -9.06 25.04
CA SER A 156 14.47 -10.35 24.63
C SER A 156 14.98 -10.30 23.19
N TYR A 157 16.16 -10.87 22.96
CA TYR A 157 16.76 -11.01 21.63
C TYR A 157 15.81 -11.73 20.65
N LEU A 158 15.01 -12.67 21.15
CA LEU A 158 14.03 -13.41 20.35
C LEU A 158 12.92 -12.50 19.83
N SER A 159 12.33 -11.66 20.71
CA SER A 159 11.31 -10.70 20.34
C SER A 159 11.83 -9.68 19.32
N CYS A 160 13.06 -9.20 19.53
CA CYS A 160 13.72 -8.30 18.60
C CYS A 160 13.90 -8.93 17.22
N PHE A 161 14.42 -10.16 17.17
CA PHE A 161 14.59 -10.91 15.92
C PHE A 161 13.27 -11.09 15.17
N VAL A 162 12.20 -11.52 15.87
CA VAL A 162 10.87 -11.73 15.27
C VAL A 162 10.31 -10.44 14.67
N VAL A 163 10.42 -9.31 15.37
CA VAL A 163 9.92 -8.01 14.87
C VAL A 163 10.69 -7.55 13.64
N VAL A 164 12.02 -7.58 13.69
CA VAL A 164 12.87 -7.13 12.58
C VAL A 164 12.68 -8.03 11.36
N PHE A 165 12.69 -9.34 11.56
CA PHE A 165 12.51 -10.32 10.49
C PHE A 165 11.15 -10.16 9.82
N ASN A 166 10.06 -10.13 10.59
CA ASN A 166 8.70 -10.01 10.06
C ASN A 166 8.50 -8.67 9.32
N THR A 167 9.01 -7.57 9.88
CA THR A 167 8.89 -6.25 9.24
C THR A 167 9.70 -6.16 7.96
N SER A 168 10.91 -6.73 7.95
CA SER A 168 11.76 -6.79 6.75
C SER A 168 11.11 -7.60 5.63
N LEU A 169 10.50 -8.75 5.97
CA LEU A 169 9.73 -9.54 5.01
C LEU A 169 8.57 -8.75 4.43
N PHE A 170 7.82 -8.00 5.24
CA PHE A 170 6.74 -7.16 4.71
C PHE A 170 7.24 -6.09 3.74
N ILE A 171 8.36 -5.43 4.04
CA ILE A 171 8.96 -4.45 3.11
C ILE A 171 9.32 -5.10 1.78
N VAL A 172 9.94 -6.28 1.80
CA VAL A 172 10.31 -7.01 0.58
C VAL A 172 9.06 -7.43 -0.21
N LEU A 173 8.08 -8.04 0.45
CA LEU A 173 6.88 -8.55 -0.20
C LEU A 173 6.01 -7.41 -0.77
N PHE A 174 5.78 -6.34 -0.01
CA PHE A 174 5.05 -5.16 -0.49
C PHE A 174 5.84 -4.40 -1.55
N GLY A 175 7.17 -4.33 -1.42
CA GLY A 175 8.04 -3.74 -2.43
C GLY A 175 7.97 -4.48 -3.76
N ARG A 176 8.00 -5.83 -3.71
CA ARG A 176 7.84 -6.68 -4.89
C ARG A 176 6.46 -6.49 -5.53
N PHE A 177 5.40 -6.54 -4.73
CA PHE A 177 4.03 -6.28 -5.19
C PHE A 177 3.87 -4.89 -5.84
N TYR A 178 4.47 -3.85 -5.24
CA TYR A 178 4.43 -2.48 -5.76
C TYR A 178 5.14 -2.36 -7.10
N ARG A 179 6.35 -2.94 -7.22
CA ARG A 179 7.13 -2.93 -8.46
C ARG A 179 6.37 -3.63 -9.60
N GLU A 180 5.83 -4.81 -9.33
CA GLU A 180 5.13 -5.61 -10.33
C GLU A 180 3.80 -4.96 -10.74
N SER A 181 3.02 -4.47 -9.77
CA SER A 181 1.69 -3.94 -10.03
C SER A 181 1.69 -2.54 -10.65
N TYR A 182 2.71 -1.71 -10.39
CA TYR A 182 2.66 -0.29 -10.74
C TYR A 182 3.84 0.22 -11.56
N ILE A 183 5.05 -0.34 -11.40
CA ILE A 183 6.22 0.07 -12.19
C ILE A 183 6.23 -0.71 -13.50
N ASN A 184 6.19 -2.05 -13.44
CA ASN A 184 6.28 -2.89 -14.64
C ASN A 184 5.06 -2.73 -15.55
N LYS A 185 3.84 -2.73 -14.99
CA LYS A 185 2.61 -2.44 -15.76
C LYS A 185 2.58 -1.02 -16.33
N GLY A 186 3.17 -0.04 -15.62
CA GLY A 186 3.30 1.33 -16.11
C GLY A 186 4.27 1.44 -17.29
N LYS A 187 5.37 0.68 -17.26
CA LYS A 187 6.35 0.59 -18.36
C LYS A 187 5.77 -0.10 -19.59
N MET A 188 5.02 -1.21 -19.42
CA MET A 188 4.35 -1.88 -20.53
C MET A 188 3.32 -0.98 -21.21
N LYS A 189 2.47 -0.29 -20.44
CA LYS A 189 1.46 0.64 -20.99
C LYS A 189 2.10 1.80 -21.76
N LYS A 190 3.22 2.34 -21.25
CA LYS A 190 3.99 3.41 -21.94
C LYS A 190 4.67 2.90 -23.22
N GLY A 191 5.09 1.63 -23.24
CA GLY A 191 5.63 0.97 -24.43
C GLY A 191 4.58 0.75 -25.51
N GLU A 192 3.39 0.28 -25.14
CA GLU A 192 2.25 0.12 -26.06
C GLU A 192 1.77 1.47 -26.62
N ASP A 193 1.66 2.52 -25.80
CA ASP A 193 1.31 3.87 -26.27
C ASP A 193 2.36 4.40 -27.27
N ASN A 194 3.65 4.22 -26.99
CA ASN A 194 4.72 4.64 -27.90
C ASN A 194 4.71 3.86 -29.24
N GLN A 195 4.44 2.56 -29.20
CA GLN A 195 4.30 1.75 -30.42
C GLN A 195 3.08 2.13 -31.26
N ASN A 196 1.95 2.43 -30.61
CA ASN A 196 0.76 2.89 -31.31
C ASN A 196 0.95 4.27 -31.93
N VAL A 197 1.68 5.18 -31.26
CA VAL A 197 2.05 6.49 -31.83
C VAL A 197 2.97 6.33 -33.04
N GLN A 198 4.03 5.50 -32.95
CA GLN A 198 4.90 5.22 -34.08
C GLN A 198 4.15 4.62 -35.27
N LYS A 199 3.24 3.67 -35.02
CA LYS A 199 2.43 3.05 -36.07
C LYS A 199 1.46 4.04 -36.72
N PHE A 200 0.91 4.98 -35.94
CA PHE A 200 0.06 6.05 -36.47
C PHE A 200 0.87 7.05 -37.33
N ASP A 201 2.09 7.40 -36.91
CA ASP A 201 2.98 8.27 -37.67
C ASP A 201 3.45 7.61 -38.98
N GLU A 202 3.68 6.29 -39.00
CA GLU A 202 3.97 5.52 -40.23
C GLU A 202 2.79 5.53 -41.22
N ILE A 203 1.56 5.27 -40.75
CA ILE A 203 0.35 5.31 -41.60
C ILE A 203 0.17 6.70 -42.21
N LYS A 204 0.30 7.75 -41.39
CA LYS A 204 0.16 9.14 -41.86
C LYS A 204 1.21 9.53 -42.91
N ASN A 205 2.44 9.00 -42.80
CA ASN A 205 3.48 9.24 -43.80
C ASN A 205 3.21 8.49 -45.10
N ASN A 206 2.72 7.26 -45.04
CA ASN A 206 2.31 6.50 -46.23
C ASN A 206 1.14 7.17 -46.96
N ASP A 207 0.12 7.63 -46.24
CA ASP A 207 -1.01 8.37 -46.83
C ASP A 207 -0.55 9.67 -47.50
N LYS A 208 0.42 10.38 -46.91
CA LYS A 208 0.99 11.61 -47.50
C LYS A 208 1.82 11.31 -48.75
N MET A 209 2.49 10.17 -48.79
CA MET A 209 3.29 9.73 -49.93
C MET A 209 2.38 9.26 -51.09
N GLU A 210 1.27 8.58 -50.77
CA GLU A 210 0.25 8.15 -51.75
C GLU A 210 -0.47 9.35 -52.38
N ASN A 211 -0.88 10.35 -51.58
CA ASN A 211 -1.48 11.58 -52.11
C ASN A 211 -0.51 12.39 -53.00
N ASN A 212 0.78 12.42 -52.67
CA ASN A 212 1.79 13.06 -53.51
C ASN A 212 2.03 12.32 -54.84
N CYS A 213 1.77 11.01 -54.91
CA CYS A 213 1.84 10.27 -56.17
C CYS A 213 0.62 10.56 -57.06
N ILE A 214 -0.57 10.71 -56.48
CA ILE A 214 -1.82 11.01 -57.21
C ILE A 214 -1.79 12.43 -57.81
N ASP A 215 -1.20 13.41 -57.11
CA ASP A 215 -1.06 14.79 -57.61
C ASP A 215 -0.01 14.92 -58.74
N ASN A 216 0.97 14.01 -58.82
CA ASN A 216 2.00 14.05 -59.86
C ASN A 216 1.60 13.32 -61.16
N ASP A 217 0.65 12.38 -61.10
CA ASP A 217 0.12 11.72 -62.31
C ASP A 217 -0.96 12.55 -63.02
N SER A 218 -1.52 13.57 -62.37
CA SER A 218 -2.47 14.51 -63.00
C SER A 218 -1.81 15.68 -63.75
N LEU A 219 -0.47 15.79 -63.71
CA LEU A 219 0.30 16.88 -64.36
C LEU A 219 1.12 16.45 -65.59
N ASN A 220 1.11 15.18 -66.00
CA ASN A 220 1.89 14.68 -67.15
C ASN A 220 1.07 14.15 -68.34
N PHE A 221 -0.24 14.42 -68.41
CA PHE A 221 -1.07 14.05 -69.57
C PHE A 221 -1.71 15.26 -70.26
N SER A 222 -0.93 16.26 -70.68
CA SER A 222 -1.27 17.07 -71.85
C SER A 222 -0.12 17.98 -72.25
N ASN A 223 0.91 17.43 -72.90
CA ASN A 223 1.76 18.20 -73.82
C ASN A 223 2.69 17.25 -74.58
N ASN A 224 2.20 16.68 -75.66
CA ASN A 224 2.95 16.46 -76.90
C ASN A 224 1.97 16.11 -78.02
N GLY A 225 1.99 16.93 -79.07
CA GLY A 225 0.94 16.99 -80.08
C GLY A 225 0.88 15.83 -81.08
N ILE A 226 -0.05 15.94 -82.02
CA ILE A 226 0.19 15.87 -83.47
C ILE A 226 -1.10 16.24 -84.22
N ARG A 227 -0.89 17.18 -85.15
CA ARG A 227 -1.70 17.62 -86.28
C ARG A 227 -2.09 16.47 -87.22
N SER A 228 -3.37 16.36 -87.61
CA SER A 228 -3.86 15.85 -88.92
C SER A 228 -5.40 15.64 -88.86
N LYS A 229 -6.20 16.54 -89.45
CA LYS A 229 -6.82 16.41 -90.80
C LYS A 229 -8.03 15.45 -90.84
N ILE A 230 -9.17 15.99 -91.28
CA ILE A 230 -10.15 15.45 -92.26
C ILE A 230 -11.61 15.68 -91.82
N ASN A 231 -12.28 16.48 -92.67
CA ASN A 231 -13.72 16.70 -92.92
C ASN A 231 -14.60 17.27 -91.81
#